data_AF-A0A7V4GZR4-F1
#
_entry.id   AF-A0A7V4GZR4-F1
#
_cell.length_a   1.000
_cell.length_b   1.000
_cell.length_c   1.000
_cell.angle_alpha   90.00
_cell.angle_beta   90.00
_cell.angle_gamma   90.00
#
_symmetry.space_group_name_H-M   'P 1'
#
loop_
_entity.id
_entity.type
_entity.pdbx_description
1 polymer ?
#
loop_
_entity_poly.entity_id
_entity_poly.type
_entity_poly.pdbx_seq_one_letter_code
_entity_poly.pdbx_strand_id
1 'polypeptide(L)'
;MENIVKNRLESVRFGTAQTYKNLTILPLVAPADGAFEYRTLSEALANWELAISEVSAAGSVPELLVVNRARQAVLLIDGEELKGAKQNRVLNTSILLKEVSETKIPVSCTEQGRWSYASKMFSASGNVMAYKSRSKKARSVHEFLEACGAPRSDQGEVWEEISLLQAKAQAPSPTSAMSDVYKAREDDLRQCEERFPLVPNQVGLFALIDGEPAGMELVSLARAYGHLPSNLVRSS
;
A
#
# COMPACT_ATOMS: atom_id res chain seq x y z
N MET A 1 -14.95 -21.94 2.71
CA MET A 1 -14.06 -20.80 2.40
C MET A 1 -12.93 -21.23 1.46
N GLU A 2 -12.23 -22.35 1.73
CA GLU A 2 -11.17 -22.89 0.87
C GLU A 2 -11.57 -23.04 -0.61
N ASN A 3 -12.75 -23.62 -0.91
CA ASN A 3 -13.20 -23.79 -2.30
C ASN A 3 -13.41 -22.46 -3.04
N ILE A 4 -13.80 -21.38 -2.35
CA ILE A 4 -14.00 -20.07 -2.99
C ILE A 4 -12.66 -19.45 -3.37
N VAL A 5 -11.70 -19.46 -2.43
CA VAL A 5 -10.35 -18.94 -2.67
C VAL A 5 -9.64 -19.74 -3.76
N LYS A 6 -9.71 -21.07 -3.69
CA LYS A 6 -9.14 -21.96 -4.72
C LYS A 6 -9.73 -21.69 -6.09
N ASN A 7 -11.06 -21.69 -6.22
CA ASN A 7 -11.73 -21.42 -7.50
C ASN A 7 -11.36 -20.03 -8.05
N ARG A 8 -11.19 -19.04 -7.17
CA ARG A 8 -10.75 -17.70 -7.58
C ARG A 8 -9.32 -17.71 -8.10
N LEU A 9 -8.39 -18.34 -7.41
CA LEU A 9 -7.00 -18.45 -7.88
C LEU A 9 -6.90 -19.24 -9.20
N GLU A 10 -7.69 -20.31 -9.33
CA GLU A 10 -7.80 -21.11 -10.56
C GLU A 10 -8.46 -20.39 -11.72
N SER A 11 -9.17 -19.27 -11.49
CA SER A 11 -9.77 -18.44 -12.55
C SER A 11 -8.85 -17.32 -13.03
N VAL A 12 -7.80 -16.98 -12.27
CA VAL A 12 -6.81 -15.96 -12.65
C VAL A 12 -5.98 -16.46 -13.83
N ARG A 13 -5.80 -15.59 -14.82
CA ARG A 13 -4.93 -15.82 -15.99
C ARG A 13 -3.93 -14.67 -16.10
N PHE A 14 -2.76 -14.96 -16.67
CA PHE A 14 -1.85 -13.91 -17.09
C PHE A 14 -2.33 -13.28 -18.39
N GLY A 15 -2.37 -11.95 -18.43
CA GLY A 15 -2.50 -11.17 -19.65
C GLY A 15 -1.18 -11.08 -20.42
N THR A 16 -1.19 -10.31 -21.50
CA THR A 16 0.03 -10.03 -22.28
C THR A 16 1.06 -9.27 -21.43
N ALA A 17 2.31 -9.73 -21.45
CA ALA A 17 3.41 -9.06 -20.79
C ALA A 17 3.60 -7.63 -21.32
N GLN A 18 3.75 -6.70 -20.40
CA GLN A 18 4.11 -5.31 -20.68
C GLN A 18 5.50 -5.08 -20.08
N THR A 19 6.45 -4.59 -20.87
CA THR A 19 7.85 -4.43 -20.43
C THR A 19 8.32 -3.01 -20.70
N TYR A 20 8.96 -2.41 -19.69
CA TYR A 20 9.64 -1.13 -19.82
C TYR A 20 10.92 -1.14 -18.98
N LYS A 21 12.06 -0.86 -19.63
CA LYS A 21 13.40 -1.01 -19.02
C LYS A 21 13.56 -2.42 -18.44
N ASN A 22 13.88 -2.55 -17.16
CA ASN A 22 14.04 -3.82 -16.47
C ASN A 22 12.77 -4.34 -15.79
N LEU A 23 11.65 -3.59 -15.85
CA LEU A 23 10.39 -3.99 -15.24
C LEU A 23 9.48 -4.66 -16.28
N THR A 24 9.02 -5.86 -15.99
CA THR A 24 7.96 -6.55 -16.73
C THR A 24 6.76 -6.77 -15.83
N ILE A 25 5.59 -6.35 -16.28
CA ILE A 25 4.32 -6.58 -15.62
C ILE A 25 3.50 -7.56 -16.47
N LEU A 26 3.11 -8.67 -15.85
CA LEU A 26 2.06 -9.55 -16.35
C LEU A 26 0.75 -9.17 -15.65
N PRO A 27 -0.23 -8.59 -16.36
CA PRO A 27 -1.55 -8.34 -15.80
C PRO A 27 -2.18 -9.64 -15.29
N LEU A 28 -2.78 -9.62 -14.11
CA LEU A 28 -3.62 -10.72 -13.65
C LEU A 28 -5.06 -10.40 -14.02
N VAL A 29 -5.68 -11.22 -14.86
CA VAL A 29 -7.07 -11.04 -15.29
C VAL A 29 -7.91 -12.17 -14.74
N ALA A 30 -9.13 -11.85 -14.31
CA ALA A 30 -10.08 -12.84 -13.83
C ALA A 30 -11.50 -12.43 -14.24
N PRO A 31 -12.41 -13.39 -14.46
CA PRO A 31 -13.83 -13.10 -14.58
C PRO A 31 -14.32 -12.33 -13.35
N ALA A 32 -15.29 -11.43 -13.54
CA ALA A 32 -15.96 -10.79 -12.42
C ALA A 32 -16.65 -11.85 -11.56
N ASP A 33 -16.37 -11.89 -10.26
CA ASP A 33 -17.08 -12.76 -9.32
C ASP A 33 -18.16 -12.02 -8.52
N GLY A 34 -18.12 -10.68 -8.48
CA GLY A 34 -19.23 -9.75 -8.16
C GLY A 34 -19.94 -9.94 -6.80
N ALA A 35 -19.47 -10.88 -5.98
CA ALA A 35 -20.23 -11.36 -4.83
C ALA A 35 -20.03 -10.51 -3.57
N PHE A 36 -18.88 -9.83 -3.45
CA PHE A 36 -18.58 -8.99 -2.30
C PHE A 36 -17.97 -7.66 -2.73
N GLU A 37 -18.69 -6.60 -2.43
CA GLU A 37 -18.38 -5.24 -2.84
C GLU A 37 -17.68 -4.48 -1.71
N TYR A 38 -16.53 -3.87 -2.01
CA TYR A 38 -15.82 -2.95 -1.11
C TYR A 38 -15.30 -1.73 -1.86
N ARG A 39 -14.81 -0.75 -1.10
CA ARG A 39 -14.07 0.42 -1.59
C ARG A 39 -12.60 0.29 -1.25
N THR A 40 -11.74 0.96 -2.00
CA THR A 40 -10.33 1.15 -1.62
C THR A 40 -10.17 2.29 -0.61
N LEU A 41 -9.03 2.32 0.08
CA LEU A 41 -8.62 3.42 0.97
C LEU A 41 -8.77 4.79 0.28
N SER A 42 -8.23 4.92 -0.93
CA SER A 42 -8.22 6.17 -1.67
C SER A 42 -9.64 6.64 -2.05
N GLU A 43 -10.51 5.73 -2.50
CA GLU A 43 -11.91 6.06 -2.78
C GLU A 43 -12.67 6.50 -1.52
N ALA A 44 -12.52 5.77 -0.42
CA ALA A 44 -13.26 6.05 0.81
C ALA A 44 -12.82 7.36 1.48
N LEU A 45 -11.53 7.70 1.41
CA LEU A 45 -11.02 8.99 1.86
C LEU A 45 -11.50 10.14 0.97
N ALA A 46 -11.48 9.98 -0.35
CA ALA A 46 -11.94 11.00 -1.30
C ALA A 46 -13.43 11.33 -1.12
N ASN A 47 -14.24 10.34 -0.75
CA ASN A 47 -15.68 10.49 -0.49
C ASN A 47 -16.01 10.90 0.96
N TRP A 48 -15.01 11.16 1.82
CA TRP A 48 -15.20 11.48 3.24
C TRP A 48 -15.91 10.38 4.05
N GLU A 49 -15.92 9.15 3.53
CA GLU A 49 -16.51 7.98 4.17
C GLU A 49 -15.54 7.34 5.17
N LEU A 50 -14.24 7.58 5.01
CA LEU A 50 -13.20 7.14 5.93
C LEU A 50 -12.54 8.33 6.62
N ALA A 51 -12.30 8.24 7.92
CA ALA A 51 -11.50 9.21 8.67
C ALA A 51 -10.38 8.49 9.42
N ILE A 52 -9.16 9.00 9.31
CA ILE A 52 -7.98 8.41 9.92
C ILE A 52 -7.27 9.47 10.78
N SER A 53 -6.95 9.12 12.02
CA SER A 53 -6.35 10.02 13.00
C SER A 53 -5.37 9.32 13.93
N GLU A 54 -4.59 10.10 14.65
CA GLU A 54 -3.87 9.60 15.83
C GLU A 54 -4.87 9.08 16.87
N VAL A 55 -4.54 7.98 17.56
CA VAL A 55 -5.40 7.46 18.64
C VAL A 55 -5.55 8.41 19.84
N SER A 56 -4.67 9.41 19.96
CA SER A 56 -4.75 10.48 20.96
C SER A 56 -4.03 11.75 20.49
N ALA A 57 -4.23 12.88 21.17
CA ALA A 57 -3.51 14.13 20.90
C ALA A 57 -1.98 14.00 21.11
N ALA A 58 -1.54 13.07 21.97
CA ALA A 58 -0.12 12.76 22.13
C ALA A 58 0.45 12.01 20.91
N GLY A 59 -0.39 11.40 20.08
CA GLY A 59 0.02 10.41 19.10
C GLY A 59 0.40 9.10 19.80
N SER A 60 0.31 7.98 19.08
CA SER A 60 0.84 6.71 19.59
C SER A 60 1.24 5.83 18.43
N VAL A 61 2.52 5.49 18.38
CA VAL A 61 3.03 4.40 17.54
C VAL A 61 2.89 3.12 18.38
N PRO A 62 2.41 2.00 17.81
CA PRO A 62 2.33 1.66 16.39
C PRO A 62 0.91 1.66 15.79
N GLU A 63 -0.02 2.49 16.27
CA GLU A 63 -1.44 2.37 15.90
C GLU A 63 -2.07 3.70 15.47
N LEU A 64 -2.91 3.67 14.43
CA LEU A 64 -3.82 4.76 14.09
C LEU A 64 -5.26 4.36 14.36
N LEU A 65 -6.11 5.37 14.60
CA LEU A 65 -7.54 5.18 14.67
C LEU A 65 -8.18 5.42 13.31
N VAL A 66 -8.94 4.43 12.82
CA VAL A 66 -9.74 4.55 11.60
C VAL A 66 -11.22 4.43 11.92
N VAL A 67 -12.00 5.36 11.39
CA VAL A 67 -13.47 5.34 11.44
C VAL A 67 -13.98 5.15 10.02
N ASN A 68 -14.56 3.98 9.74
CA ASN A 68 -15.28 3.71 8.51
C ASN A 68 -16.76 4.05 8.69
N ARG A 69 -17.21 5.10 8.02
CA ARG A 69 -18.61 5.55 8.00
C ARG A 69 -19.36 5.04 6.77
N ALA A 70 -18.68 4.41 5.82
CA ALA A 70 -19.31 3.81 4.67
C ALA A 70 -20.25 2.68 5.10
N ARG A 71 -21.26 2.43 4.26
CA ARG A 71 -22.11 1.23 4.34
C ARG A 71 -21.49 0.02 3.63
N GLN A 72 -20.21 0.11 3.29
CA GLN A 72 -19.43 -0.92 2.63
C GLN A 72 -18.11 -1.12 3.38
N ALA A 73 -17.52 -2.30 3.23
CA ALA A 73 -16.18 -2.54 3.72
C ALA A 73 -15.17 -1.68 2.93
N VAL A 74 -14.05 -1.36 3.56
CA VAL A 74 -12.95 -0.59 2.94
C VAL A 74 -11.66 -1.39 3.01
N LEU A 75 -11.06 -1.68 1.86
CA LEU A 75 -9.79 -2.36 1.73
C LEU A 75 -8.64 -1.36 1.85
N LEU A 76 -7.79 -1.64 2.83
CA LEU A 76 -6.51 -0.98 3.10
C LEU A 76 -5.42 -1.97 2.75
N ILE A 77 -4.46 -1.62 1.91
CA ILE A 77 -3.42 -2.55 1.45
C ILE A 77 -2.11 -2.31 2.19
N ASP A 78 -1.44 -3.41 2.53
CA ASP A 78 -0.09 -3.37 3.09
C ASP A 78 0.84 -2.46 2.28
N GLY A 79 1.59 -1.60 2.97
CA GLY A 79 2.51 -0.70 2.30
C GLY A 79 1.91 0.62 1.81
N GLU A 80 0.58 0.85 1.83
CA GLU A 80 0.02 2.16 1.50
C GLU A 80 0.47 3.22 2.53
N GLU A 81 0.99 4.35 2.04
CA GLU A 81 1.41 5.48 2.87
C GLU A 81 0.24 6.43 3.14
N LEU A 82 0.03 6.70 4.42
CA LEU A 82 -0.85 7.70 4.99
C LEU A 82 -0.02 8.94 5.34
N LYS A 83 -0.39 10.08 4.75
CA LYS A 83 0.29 11.36 4.93
C LYS A 83 -0.45 12.25 5.92
N GLY A 84 0.29 12.99 6.74
CA GLY A 84 -0.28 14.02 7.62
C GLY A 84 0.08 13.81 9.09
N ALA A 85 -0.84 14.21 9.98
CA ALA A 85 -0.72 14.08 11.43
C ALA A 85 0.65 14.51 11.95
N LYS A 86 1.26 13.79 12.90
CA LYS A 86 2.61 14.10 13.43
C LYS A 86 3.74 13.63 12.53
N GLN A 87 3.53 12.54 11.80
CA GLN A 87 4.47 11.87 10.91
C GLN A 87 3.68 11.08 9.87
N ASN A 88 4.25 10.87 8.69
CA ASN A 88 3.71 9.90 7.75
C ASN A 88 3.81 8.47 8.32
N ARG A 89 2.88 7.63 7.87
CA ARG A 89 2.71 6.24 8.32
C ARG A 89 2.52 5.34 7.12
N VAL A 90 2.98 4.10 7.22
CA VAL A 90 2.66 3.04 6.28
C VAL A 90 1.88 1.94 6.99
N LEU A 91 0.92 1.32 6.31
CA LEU A 91 0.24 0.13 6.82
C LEU A 91 1.20 -1.05 6.95
N ASN A 92 1.07 -1.80 8.05
CA ASN A 92 1.88 -3.00 8.30
C ASN A 92 1.30 -4.27 7.66
N THR A 93 0.00 -4.27 7.34
CA THR A 93 -0.71 -5.41 6.76
C THR A 93 -1.95 -4.93 6.01
N SER A 94 -2.47 -5.77 5.12
CA SER A 94 -3.72 -5.52 4.43
C SER A 94 -4.91 -5.80 5.35
N ILE A 95 -5.88 -4.88 5.38
CA ILE A 95 -7.03 -4.91 6.30
C ILE A 95 -8.28 -4.61 5.50
N LEU A 96 -9.29 -5.48 5.65
CA LEU A 96 -10.64 -5.20 5.17
C LEU A 96 -11.46 -4.66 6.35
N LEU A 97 -11.59 -3.34 6.43
CA LEU A 97 -12.34 -2.68 7.48
C LEU A 97 -13.84 -2.91 7.28
N LYS A 98 -14.53 -3.35 8.33
CA LYS A 98 -15.98 -3.50 8.33
C LYS A 98 -16.67 -2.15 8.08
N GLU A 99 -17.83 -2.17 7.43
CA GLU A 99 -18.73 -1.02 7.35
C GLU A 99 -19.13 -0.51 8.74
N VAL A 100 -19.34 0.81 8.86
CA VAL A 100 -19.80 1.46 10.11
C VAL A 100 -19.01 0.96 11.34
N SER A 101 -17.70 1.14 11.31
CA SER A 101 -16.79 0.61 12.32
C SER A 101 -15.74 1.62 12.76
N GLU A 102 -15.22 1.38 13.96
CA GLU A 102 -14.03 2.05 14.48
C GLU A 102 -12.99 0.96 14.74
N THR A 103 -11.76 1.15 14.26
CA THR A 103 -10.72 0.12 14.31
C THR A 103 -9.35 0.77 14.47
N LYS A 104 -8.52 0.19 15.34
CA LYS A 104 -7.11 0.54 15.41
C LYS A 104 -6.35 -0.25 14.36
N ILE A 105 -5.57 0.42 13.53
CA ILE A 105 -4.76 -0.20 12.48
C ILE A 105 -3.28 -0.15 12.83
N PRO A 106 -2.52 -1.24 12.60
CA PRO A 106 -1.08 -1.27 12.80
C PRO A 106 -0.36 -0.52 11.68
N VAL A 107 0.57 0.35 12.08
CA VAL A 107 1.37 1.17 11.17
C VAL A 107 2.82 1.26 11.59
N SER A 108 3.67 1.70 10.66
CA SER A 108 5.06 2.08 10.90
C SER A 108 5.33 3.50 10.42
N CYS A 109 6.23 4.23 11.09
CA CYS A 109 6.60 5.60 10.76
C CYS A 109 7.44 5.64 9.48
N THR A 110 7.09 6.51 8.53
CA THR A 110 7.86 6.72 7.28
C THR A 110 8.48 8.11 7.18
N GLU A 111 8.52 8.86 8.28
CA GLU A 111 9.09 10.19 8.38
C GLU A 111 9.69 10.39 9.77
N GLN A 112 11.02 10.24 9.90
CA GLN A 112 11.70 10.20 11.20
C GLN A 112 11.85 11.59 11.85
N GLY A 113 12.18 12.61 11.05
CA GLY A 113 12.62 13.93 11.51
C GLY A 113 11.51 14.92 11.85
N ARG A 114 10.23 14.51 11.78
CA ARG A 114 9.08 15.34 12.15
C ARG A 114 8.37 14.74 13.35
N TRP A 115 7.97 15.56 14.33
CA TRP A 115 7.04 15.15 15.39
C TRP A 115 6.11 16.31 15.76
N SER A 116 5.42 16.82 14.75
CA SER A 116 4.54 17.98 14.86
C SER A 116 3.40 17.86 13.86
N TYR A 117 2.23 18.34 14.24
CA TYR A 117 1.04 18.25 13.39
C TYR A 117 1.21 19.04 12.09
N ALA A 118 1.15 18.34 10.95
CA ALA A 118 0.94 18.94 9.62
C ALA A 118 -0.55 19.07 9.30
N SER A 119 -1.38 18.19 9.87
CA SER A 119 -2.84 18.15 9.75
C SER A 119 -3.42 17.41 10.95
N LYS A 120 -4.72 17.55 11.23
CA LYS A 120 -5.38 16.74 12.29
C LYS A 120 -5.62 15.29 11.84
N MET A 121 -5.92 15.10 10.56
CA MET A 121 -6.31 13.83 9.96
C MET A 121 -5.26 13.39 8.94
N PHE A 122 -5.15 12.09 8.71
CA PHE A 122 -4.36 11.54 7.62
C PHE A 122 -5.13 11.58 6.30
N SER A 123 -4.40 11.67 5.20
CA SER A 123 -4.89 11.48 3.82
C SER A 123 -4.10 10.38 3.14
N ALA A 124 -4.62 9.84 2.03
CA ALA A 124 -3.84 9.00 1.15
C ALA A 124 -2.67 9.83 0.58
N SER A 125 -1.46 9.28 0.58
CA SER A 125 -0.31 9.92 -0.08
C SER A 125 -0.31 9.69 -1.59
N GLY A 126 -0.94 8.60 -2.05
CA GLY A 126 -0.76 8.06 -3.41
C GLY A 126 0.47 7.16 -3.57
N ASN A 127 1.25 6.94 -2.51
CA ASN A 127 2.44 6.10 -2.53
C ASN A 127 2.18 4.76 -1.84
N VAL A 128 2.81 3.71 -2.35
CA VAL A 128 3.01 2.44 -1.65
C VAL A 128 4.51 2.24 -1.48
N MET A 129 4.93 1.79 -0.29
CA MET A 129 6.32 1.50 0.05
C MET A 129 6.98 0.60 -1.00
N ALA A 130 8.21 0.96 -1.40
CA ALA A 130 8.98 0.23 -2.40
C ALA A 130 9.10 -1.27 -2.07
N TYR A 131 9.05 -2.14 -3.07
CA TYR A 131 8.83 -3.57 -2.90
C TYR A 131 9.84 -4.26 -1.98
N LYS A 132 11.14 -3.88 -2.05
CA LYS A 132 12.18 -4.43 -1.16
C LYS A 132 11.92 -4.07 0.30
N SER A 133 11.62 -2.80 0.56
CA SER A 133 11.35 -2.30 1.91
C SER A 133 10.02 -2.85 2.44
N ARG A 134 9.00 -2.97 1.58
CA ARG A 134 7.72 -3.63 1.90
C ARG A 134 7.92 -5.11 2.25
N SER A 135 8.76 -5.83 1.51
CA SER A 135 9.09 -7.24 1.76
C SER A 135 9.82 -7.44 3.10
N LYS A 136 10.80 -6.60 3.43
CA LYS A 136 11.48 -6.62 4.73
C LYS A 136 10.53 -6.32 5.89
N LYS A 137 9.75 -5.25 5.78
CA LYS A 137 8.68 -4.91 6.74
C LYS A 137 7.71 -6.07 6.92
N ALA A 138 7.25 -6.70 5.85
CA ALA A 138 6.32 -7.83 5.91
C ALA A 138 6.92 -9.04 6.63
N ARG A 139 8.21 -9.33 6.43
CA ARG A 139 8.94 -10.36 7.19
C ARG A 139 8.96 -10.03 8.68
N SER A 140 9.35 -8.81 9.03
CA SER A 140 9.36 -8.37 10.43
C SER A 140 7.97 -8.45 11.07
N VAL A 141 6.92 -8.02 10.35
CA VAL A 141 5.52 -8.15 10.79
C VAL A 141 5.13 -9.59 11.07
N HIS A 142 5.54 -10.52 10.22
CA HIS A 142 5.28 -11.94 10.41
C HIS A 142 5.98 -12.48 11.67
N GLU A 143 7.26 -12.15 11.86
CA GLU A 143 8.03 -12.56 13.05
C GLU A 143 7.40 -12.04 14.35
N PHE A 144 6.97 -10.78 14.41
CA PHE A 144 6.26 -10.22 15.57
C PHE A 144 4.87 -10.81 15.79
N LEU A 145 4.16 -11.15 14.70
CA LEU A 145 2.86 -11.81 14.80
C LEU A 145 3.00 -13.21 15.41
N GLU A 146 4.00 -13.97 15.00
CA GLU A 146 4.31 -15.30 15.57
C GLU A 146 4.78 -15.20 17.03
N ALA A 147 5.68 -14.26 17.33
CA ALA A 147 6.27 -14.14 18.66
C ALA A 147 5.33 -13.52 19.71
N CYS A 148 4.49 -12.57 19.31
CA CYS A 148 3.74 -11.70 20.24
C CYS A 148 2.27 -11.48 19.85
N GLY A 149 1.77 -12.08 18.77
CA GLY A 149 0.38 -11.95 18.34
C GLY A 149 0.00 -10.56 17.83
N ALA A 150 0.98 -9.71 17.50
CA ALA A 150 0.74 -8.34 17.06
C ALA A 150 1.44 -8.06 15.72
N PRO A 151 0.75 -7.48 14.72
CA PRO A 151 1.32 -7.16 13.41
C PRO A 151 2.19 -5.88 13.45
N ARG A 152 3.26 -5.91 14.23
CA ARG A 152 4.23 -4.82 14.41
C ARG A 152 5.44 -5.06 13.53
N SER A 153 6.07 -4.00 13.02
CA SER A 153 7.35 -4.11 12.31
C SER A 153 8.49 -3.52 13.14
N ASP A 154 9.72 -3.82 12.75
CA ASP A 154 10.90 -3.12 13.22
C ASP A 154 10.95 -1.70 12.64
N GLN A 155 10.66 -0.72 13.49
CA GLN A 155 10.66 0.69 13.12
C GLN A 155 12.04 1.20 12.68
N GLY A 156 13.11 0.66 13.25
CA GLY A 156 14.49 1.01 12.88
C GLY A 156 14.80 0.53 11.47
N GLU A 157 14.47 -0.73 11.16
CA GLU A 157 14.65 -1.31 9.82
C GLU A 157 13.88 -0.51 8.76
N VAL A 158 12.65 -0.07 9.05
CA VAL A 158 11.88 0.80 8.15
C VAL A 158 12.60 2.11 7.85
N TRP A 159 13.23 2.75 8.85
CA TRP A 159 13.97 4.00 8.64
C TRP A 159 15.29 3.81 7.91
N GLU A 160 16.00 2.70 8.17
CA GLU A 160 17.21 2.34 7.44
C GLU A 160 16.91 2.13 5.95
N GLU A 161 15.82 1.42 5.64
CA GLU A 161 15.37 1.21 4.26
C GLU A 161 15.00 2.51 3.55
N ILE A 162 14.28 3.43 4.22
CA ILE A 162 13.98 4.75 3.67
C ILE A 162 15.26 5.55 3.41
N SER A 163 16.24 5.48 4.32
CA SER A 163 17.53 6.14 4.15
C SER A 163 18.31 5.60 2.96
N LEU A 164 18.29 4.28 2.74
CA LEU A 164 18.87 3.64 1.56
C LEU A 164 18.17 4.07 0.26
N LEU A 165 16.84 4.16 0.26
CA LEU A 165 16.07 4.66 -0.88
C LEU A 165 16.41 6.13 -1.20
N GLN A 166 16.53 6.98 -0.18
CA GLN A 166 16.93 8.38 -0.34
C GLN A 166 18.33 8.52 -0.93
N ALA A 167 19.29 7.74 -0.41
CA ALA A 167 20.66 7.71 -0.94
C ALA A 167 20.69 7.26 -2.40
N LYS A 168 19.99 6.17 -2.74
CA LYS A 168 19.90 5.64 -4.11
C LYS A 168 19.23 6.61 -5.07
N ALA A 169 18.19 7.32 -4.62
CA ALA A 169 17.47 8.29 -5.43
C ALA A 169 18.15 9.67 -5.47
N GLN A 170 19.23 9.88 -4.70
CA GLN A 170 19.87 11.19 -4.50
C GLN A 170 18.86 12.26 -4.07
N ALA A 171 17.91 11.88 -3.23
CA ALA A 171 16.77 12.68 -2.80
C ALA A 171 16.92 13.01 -1.29
N PRO A 172 17.73 14.02 -0.92
CA PRO A 172 17.86 14.42 0.48
C PRO A 172 16.51 14.92 0.99
N SER A 173 16.11 14.47 2.19
CA SER A 173 14.86 14.86 2.84
C SER A 173 15.15 15.48 4.21
N PRO A 174 14.70 16.73 4.49
CA PRO A 174 14.88 17.36 5.79
C PRO A 174 14.27 16.59 6.96
N THR A 175 13.21 15.80 6.71
CA THR A 175 12.50 15.02 7.73
C THR A 175 12.66 13.52 7.56
N SER A 176 13.56 13.08 6.67
CA SER A 176 13.70 11.68 6.27
C SER A 176 12.36 11.04 5.87
N ALA A 177 11.52 11.78 5.13
CA ALA A 177 10.23 11.31 4.67
C ALA A 177 10.37 10.41 3.44
N MET A 178 9.72 9.24 3.45
CA MET A 178 9.63 8.36 2.28
C MET A 178 9.04 9.09 1.07
N SER A 179 7.97 9.88 1.29
CA SER A 179 7.29 10.63 0.23
C SER A 179 8.20 11.58 -0.57
N ASP A 180 9.33 12.02 0.00
CA ASP A 180 10.27 12.91 -0.72
C ASP A 180 11.07 12.17 -1.79
N VAL A 181 11.30 10.87 -1.63
CA VAL A 181 11.89 10.01 -2.67
C VAL A 181 10.96 9.95 -3.88
N TYR A 182 9.66 9.73 -3.64
CA TYR A 182 8.65 9.66 -4.70
C TYR A 182 8.53 11.00 -5.43
N LYS A 183 8.49 12.12 -4.69
CA LYS A 183 8.46 13.47 -5.29
C LYS A 183 9.69 13.75 -6.15
N ALA A 184 10.88 13.38 -5.68
CA ALA A 184 12.12 13.58 -6.44
C ALA A 184 12.18 12.76 -7.74
N ARG A 185 11.41 11.67 -7.82
CA ARG A 185 11.35 10.77 -8.98
C ARG A 185 10.02 10.83 -9.72
N GLU A 186 9.20 11.85 -9.46
CA GLU A 186 7.81 11.93 -9.96
C GLU A 186 7.71 11.77 -11.49
N ASP A 187 8.56 12.47 -12.24
CA ASP A 187 8.54 12.41 -13.71
C ASP A 187 8.99 11.06 -14.25
N ASP A 188 10.01 10.43 -13.64
CA ASP A 188 10.46 9.08 -14.00
C ASP A 188 9.36 8.05 -13.73
N LEU A 189 8.71 8.17 -12.58
CA LEU A 189 7.64 7.29 -12.13
C LEU A 189 6.42 7.43 -13.04
N ARG A 190 6.00 8.65 -13.37
CA ARG A 190 4.88 8.90 -14.31
C ARG A 190 5.17 8.30 -15.69
N GLN A 191 6.37 8.52 -16.23
CA GLN A 191 6.78 7.91 -17.51
C GLN A 191 6.78 6.38 -17.47
N CYS A 192 7.12 5.79 -16.32
CA CYS A 192 7.06 4.36 -16.11
C CYS A 192 5.60 3.88 -16.14
N GLU A 193 4.71 4.50 -15.36
CA GLU A 193 3.29 4.14 -15.27
C GLU A 193 2.57 4.19 -16.61
N GLU A 194 2.85 5.20 -17.44
CA GLU A 194 2.27 5.35 -18.78
C GLU A 194 2.58 4.15 -19.71
N ARG A 195 3.59 3.33 -19.38
CA ARG A 195 3.98 2.13 -20.13
C ARG A 195 3.26 0.86 -19.68
N PHE A 196 2.46 0.94 -18.61
CA PHE A 196 1.71 -0.18 -18.06
C PHE A 196 0.20 0.13 -18.02
N PRO A 197 -0.46 0.41 -19.15
CA PRO A 197 -1.91 0.59 -19.18
C PRO A 197 -2.65 -0.62 -18.61
N LEU A 198 -3.76 -0.32 -17.94
CA LEU A 198 -4.71 -1.34 -17.46
C LEU A 198 -5.32 -2.10 -18.63
N VAL A 199 -5.49 -3.41 -18.44
CA VAL A 199 -6.24 -4.25 -19.38
C VAL A 199 -7.64 -4.56 -18.85
N PRO A 200 -8.62 -4.89 -19.71
CA PRO A 200 -9.96 -5.26 -19.27
C PRO A 200 -9.94 -6.43 -18.27
N ASN A 201 -10.77 -6.32 -17.22
CA ASN A 201 -10.89 -7.32 -16.15
C ASN A 201 -9.58 -7.61 -15.40
N GLN A 202 -8.63 -6.66 -15.40
CA GLN A 202 -7.43 -6.77 -14.59
C GLN A 202 -7.78 -6.63 -13.11
N VAL A 203 -7.31 -7.59 -12.32
CA VAL A 203 -7.57 -7.74 -10.88
C VAL A 203 -6.28 -7.76 -10.07
N GLY A 204 -5.13 -7.60 -10.73
CA GLY A 204 -3.83 -7.71 -10.12
C GLY A 204 -2.68 -7.51 -11.09
N LEU A 205 -1.47 -7.67 -10.58
CA LEU A 205 -0.25 -7.74 -11.37
C LEU A 205 0.69 -8.83 -10.82
N PHE A 206 1.54 -9.33 -11.69
CA PHE A 206 2.74 -10.07 -11.35
C PHE A 206 3.94 -9.32 -11.94
N ALA A 207 4.85 -8.87 -11.09
CA ALA A 207 5.98 -8.05 -11.45
C ALA A 207 7.26 -8.89 -11.51
N LEU A 208 8.05 -8.68 -12.57
CA LEU A 208 9.41 -9.17 -12.69
C LEU A 208 10.38 -8.00 -12.86
N ILE A 209 11.51 -8.07 -12.17
CA ILE A 209 12.60 -7.11 -12.27
C ILE A 209 13.84 -7.86 -12.73
N ASP A 210 14.44 -7.41 -13.84
CA ASP A 210 15.57 -8.10 -14.47
C ASP A 210 15.27 -9.57 -14.83
N GLY A 211 13.99 -9.87 -15.11
CA GLY A 211 13.50 -11.21 -15.44
C GLY A 211 13.15 -12.08 -14.22
N GLU A 212 13.44 -11.63 -13.00
CA GLU A 212 13.19 -12.37 -11.77
C GLU A 212 11.87 -11.93 -11.10
N PRO A 213 11.08 -12.85 -10.52
CA PRO A 213 9.87 -12.49 -9.77
C PRO A 213 10.17 -11.50 -8.63
N ALA A 214 9.57 -10.32 -8.70
CA ALA A 214 9.69 -9.28 -7.68
C ALA A 214 8.50 -9.28 -6.71
N GLY A 215 7.30 -9.61 -7.20
CA GLY A 215 6.09 -9.65 -6.38
C GLY A 215 4.82 -9.88 -7.18
N MET A 216 3.73 -10.11 -6.44
CA MET A 216 2.39 -10.28 -6.99
C MET A 216 1.40 -9.57 -6.09
N GLU A 217 0.43 -8.87 -6.68
CA GLU A 217 -0.70 -8.28 -5.96
C GLU A 217 -2.00 -8.71 -6.65
N LEU A 218 -2.97 -9.18 -5.88
CA LEU A 218 -4.25 -9.66 -6.38
C LEU A 218 -5.36 -9.17 -5.46
N VAL A 219 -6.36 -8.50 -6.04
CA VAL A 219 -7.61 -8.13 -5.37
C VAL A 219 -8.78 -8.82 -6.06
N SER A 220 -9.91 -8.96 -5.36
CA SER A 220 -11.07 -9.66 -5.94
C SER A 220 -11.83 -8.84 -6.98
N LEU A 221 -11.70 -7.51 -7.00
CA LEU A 221 -12.52 -6.64 -7.83
C LEU A 221 -11.67 -5.84 -8.83
N ALA A 222 -11.99 -5.95 -10.12
CA ALA A 222 -11.26 -5.22 -11.17
C ALA A 222 -11.37 -3.70 -11.01
N ARG A 223 -12.53 -3.20 -10.55
CA ARG A 223 -12.68 -1.77 -10.24
C ARG A 223 -11.76 -1.32 -9.10
N ALA A 224 -11.57 -2.16 -8.08
CA ALA A 224 -10.72 -1.83 -6.94
C ALA A 224 -9.27 -1.80 -7.40
N TYR A 225 -8.87 -2.79 -8.22
CA TYR A 225 -7.56 -2.80 -8.84
C TYR A 225 -7.32 -1.56 -9.70
N GLY A 226 -8.33 -1.04 -10.39
CA GLY A 226 -8.24 0.20 -11.18
C GLY A 226 -7.88 1.45 -10.38
N HIS A 227 -8.07 1.44 -9.05
CA HIS A 227 -7.68 2.53 -8.15
C HIS A 227 -6.33 2.31 -7.44
N LEU A 228 -5.67 1.17 -7.66
CA LEU A 228 -4.41 0.78 -7.04
C LEU A 228 -3.17 0.70 -7.97
N PRO A 229 -3.27 0.70 -9.31
CA PRO A 229 -2.18 0.18 -10.15
C PRO A 229 -1.00 1.15 -10.20
N SER A 230 -1.26 2.46 -10.17
CA SER A 230 -0.25 3.52 -10.08
C SER A 230 0.67 3.28 -8.88
N ASN A 231 0.06 3.11 -7.71
CA ASN A 231 0.80 3.02 -6.46
C ASN A 231 1.71 1.77 -6.44
N LEU A 232 1.24 0.66 -7.04
CA LEU A 232 1.96 -0.60 -7.08
C LEU A 232 3.09 -0.62 -8.13
N VAL A 233 2.84 -0.09 -9.33
CA VAL A 233 3.87 0.04 -10.39
C VAL A 233 4.99 0.97 -9.92
N ARG A 234 4.64 2.10 -9.28
CA ARG A 234 5.63 3.06 -8.71
C ARG A 234 6.47 2.48 -7.59
N SER A 235 5.99 1.42 -6.93
CA SER A 235 6.68 0.75 -5.84
C SER A 235 7.64 -0.36 -6.31
N SER A 236 7.62 -0.72 -7.60
CA SER A 236 8.42 -1.81 -8.18
C SER A 236 9.82 -1.35 -8.57
#